data_AF-A0AAD8JIE5-F1
#
_entry.id   AF-A0AAD8JIE5-F1
#
_cell.length_a   1.000
_cell.length_b   1.000
_cell.length_c   1.000
_cell.angle_alpha   90.00
_cell.angle_beta   90.00
_cell.angle_gamma   90.00
#
_symmetry.space_group_name_H-M   'P 1'
#
loop_
_entity.id
_entity.type
_entity.pdbx_description
1 polymer ?
#
loop_
_entity_poly.entity_id
_entity_poly.type
_entity_poly.pdbx_seq_one_letter_code
_entity_poly.pdbx_strand_id
1 'polypeptide(L)'
;MIGDAKDVVERRLDTVFPLHTINHINMKLQKYDILSRSVEKLTKRMDKVEQQMDTFLENQKVQIQLLQHLLQATGVIQTFDDNKKGENIPVLLIQTHKLNFQSCSKNTLFTVSAKKRDPQSEPSSIVDEVLFDEEDDDFLDDFDDEEFVDDEYSIEDNEPCVGDGEGGGGISLAGTSWDEEALAIAEEVRLSFDGDLGIYAFKTFLHNNIRVRIEKLSNKSGSPNVQDIEAFSKAYRARLDEAEVAGSITGNLSLEVSSPGLERVIRIPQDLERFKERNMYVKYISAVAETGELRECDGVFRLVSYDLETKCCTWGIADVRINREKAGKGRPLNKKQREWRLETPFETLKLVRNYPEF
;
A
#
# COMPACT_ATOMS: atom_id res chain seq x y z
N MET A 1 68.46 -39.63 -16.23
CA MET A 1 67.53 -38.72 -16.94
C MET A 1 66.07 -39.07 -16.65
N ILE A 2 65.63 -39.06 -15.38
CA ILE A 2 64.20 -39.21 -14.98
C ILE A 2 63.89 -38.23 -13.81
N GLY A 3 64.74 -37.21 -13.61
CA GLY A 3 64.57 -36.21 -12.53
C GLY A 3 63.80 -34.96 -12.98
N ASP A 4 63.94 -34.53 -14.24
CA ASP A 4 63.41 -33.24 -14.71
C ASP A 4 61.97 -33.26 -15.24
N ALA A 5 61.38 -34.44 -15.45
CA ALA A 5 60.04 -34.53 -16.03
C ALA A 5 58.90 -34.32 -15.02
N LYS A 6 59.14 -34.55 -13.72
CA LYS A 6 58.13 -34.31 -12.66
C LYS A 6 57.99 -32.83 -12.31
N ASP A 7 59.13 -32.15 -12.18
CA ASP A 7 59.19 -30.74 -11.79
C ASP A 7 58.55 -29.79 -12.84
N VAL A 8 58.62 -30.15 -14.12
CA VAL A 8 58.01 -29.38 -15.22
C VAL A 8 56.51 -29.63 -15.33
N VAL A 9 56.02 -30.78 -14.86
CA VAL A 9 54.58 -31.11 -14.89
C VAL A 9 53.87 -30.50 -13.67
N GLU A 10 54.46 -30.51 -12.48
CA GLU A 10 53.91 -29.84 -11.30
C GLU A 10 53.88 -28.31 -11.49
N ARG A 11 54.97 -27.70 -12.00
CA ARG A 11 54.98 -26.26 -12.30
C ARG A 11 54.03 -25.83 -13.42
N ARG A 12 53.59 -26.76 -14.28
CA ARG A 12 52.61 -26.47 -15.34
C ARG A 12 51.16 -26.53 -14.85
N LEU A 13 50.85 -27.29 -13.80
CA LEU A 13 49.47 -27.38 -13.28
C LEU A 13 49.09 -26.16 -12.45
N ASP A 14 50.02 -25.59 -11.68
CA ASP A 14 49.80 -24.34 -10.93
C ASP A 14 49.58 -23.11 -11.82
N THR A 15 50.11 -23.13 -13.06
CA THR A 15 49.87 -22.06 -14.04
C THR A 15 48.53 -22.18 -14.79
N VAL A 16 47.83 -23.32 -14.72
CA VAL A 16 46.61 -23.53 -15.52
C VAL A 16 45.33 -23.26 -14.70
N PHE A 17 45.37 -23.41 -13.37
CA PHE A 17 44.27 -23.00 -12.49
C PHE A 17 44.81 -22.45 -11.16
N PRO A 18 44.95 -21.12 -11.01
CA PRO A 18 45.38 -20.52 -9.76
C PRO A 18 44.49 -20.99 -8.59
N LEU A 19 45.07 -21.35 -7.44
CA LEU A 19 44.31 -21.78 -6.24
C LEU A 19 43.21 -20.78 -5.85
N HIS A 20 43.42 -19.49 -6.10
CA HIS A 20 42.42 -18.43 -5.90
C HIS A 20 41.14 -18.65 -6.72
N THR A 21 41.26 -19.14 -7.96
CA THR A 21 40.12 -19.44 -8.83
C THR A 21 39.31 -20.63 -8.31
N ILE A 22 40.00 -21.66 -7.76
CA ILE A 22 39.35 -22.84 -7.17
C ILE A 22 38.58 -22.45 -5.90
N ASN A 23 39.18 -21.62 -5.03
CA ASN A 23 38.52 -21.13 -3.82
C ASN A 23 37.30 -20.26 -4.14
N HIS A 24 37.38 -19.39 -5.15
CA HIS A 24 36.25 -18.57 -5.60
C HIS A 24 35.08 -19.43 -6.13
N ILE A 25 35.38 -20.48 -6.88
CA ILE A 25 34.36 -21.42 -7.37
C ILE A 25 33.71 -22.17 -6.19
N ASN A 26 34.49 -22.61 -5.22
CA ASN A 26 33.96 -23.29 -4.03
C ASN A 26 33.08 -22.37 -3.18
N MET A 27 33.45 -21.09 -3.00
CA MET A 27 32.59 -20.11 -2.33
C MET A 27 31.28 -19.90 -3.09
N LYS A 28 31.32 -19.78 -4.42
CA LYS A 28 30.10 -19.66 -5.23
C LYS A 28 29.19 -20.88 -5.13
N LEU A 29 29.76 -22.08 -5.08
CA LEU A 29 29.00 -23.33 -4.88
C LEU A 29 28.34 -23.38 -3.51
N GLN A 30 29.03 -22.96 -2.44
CA GLN A 30 28.43 -22.86 -1.11
C GLN A 30 27.28 -21.85 -1.04
N LYS A 31 27.42 -20.69 -1.69
CA LYS A 31 26.33 -19.70 -1.80
C LYS A 31 25.12 -20.30 -2.54
N TYR A 32 25.36 -21.08 -3.61
CA TYR A 32 24.29 -21.75 -4.35
C TYR A 32 23.56 -22.80 -3.51
N ASP A 33 24.27 -23.57 -2.68
CA ASP A 33 23.65 -24.54 -1.78
C ASP A 33 22.75 -23.89 -0.72
N ILE A 34 23.18 -22.77 -0.15
CA ILE A 34 22.39 -21.99 0.81
C ILE A 34 21.14 -21.43 0.14
N LEU A 35 21.29 -20.88 -1.07
CA LEU A 35 20.16 -20.35 -1.84
C LEU A 35 19.17 -21.46 -2.20
N SER A 36 19.66 -22.62 -2.63
CA SER A 36 18.84 -23.80 -2.97
C SER A 36 17.97 -24.26 -1.79
N ARG A 37 18.56 -24.36 -0.58
CA ARG A 37 17.80 -24.69 0.65
C ARG A 37 16.75 -23.63 1.00
N SER A 38 17.07 -22.37 0.77
CA SER A 38 16.15 -21.25 1.04
C SER A 38 14.97 -21.26 0.07
N VAL A 39 15.21 -21.53 -1.22
CA VAL A 39 14.17 -21.73 -2.23
C VAL A 39 13.29 -22.91 -1.87
N GLU A 40 13.87 -24.06 -1.49
CA GLU A 40 13.08 -25.24 -1.08
C GLU A 40 12.19 -24.95 0.14
N LYS A 41 12.69 -24.18 1.11
CA LYS A 41 11.92 -23.75 2.27
C LYS A 41 10.77 -22.81 1.88
N LEU A 42 10.98 -21.91 0.92
CA LEU A 42 9.94 -21.03 0.39
C LEU A 42 8.87 -21.81 -0.37
N THR A 43 9.25 -22.75 -1.23
CA THR A 43 8.30 -23.64 -1.94
C THR A 43 7.40 -24.38 -0.96
N LYS A 44 7.98 -24.98 0.10
CA LYS A 44 7.19 -25.66 1.15
C LYS A 44 6.21 -24.74 1.87
N ARG A 45 6.55 -23.47 2.07
CA ARG A 45 5.63 -22.49 2.67
C ARG A 45 4.51 -22.11 1.70
N MET A 46 4.82 -21.99 0.41
CA MET A 46 3.84 -21.70 -0.64
C MET A 46 2.81 -22.83 -0.77
N ASP A 47 3.27 -24.09 -0.84
CA ASP A 47 2.39 -25.27 -0.86
C ASP A 47 1.46 -25.32 0.37
N LYS A 48 1.98 -24.89 1.53
CA LYS A 48 1.18 -24.84 2.77
C LYS A 48 0.08 -23.79 2.72
N VAL A 49 0.37 -22.61 2.15
CA VAL A 49 -0.61 -21.54 1.96
C VAL A 49 -1.68 -21.95 0.95
N GLU A 50 -1.30 -22.61 -0.14
CA GLU A 50 -2.24 -23.13 -1.14
C GLU A 50 -3.22 -24.14 -0.50
N GLN A 51 -2.71 -25.08 0.29
CA GLN A 51 -3.55 -26.03 1.04
C GLN A 51 -4.52 -25.33 2.03
N GLN A 52 -4.07 -24.25 2.68
CA GLN A 52 -4.94 -23.46 3.57
C GLN A 52 -6.04 -22.72 2.79
N MET A 53 -5.72 -22.20 1.60
CA MET A 53 -6.68 -21.54 0.71
C MET A 53 -7.75 -22.51 0.24
N ASP A 54 -7.37 -23.73 -0.17
CA ASP A 54 -8.31 -24.77 -0.60
C ASP A 54 -9.26 -25.17 0.54
N THR A 55 -8.72 -25.32 1.75
CA THR A 55 -9.52 -25.63 2.94
C THR A 55 -10.51 -24.50 3.24
N PHE A 56 -10.09 -23.24 3.10
CA PHE A 56 -10.95 -22.07 3.28
C PHE A 56 -12.07 -22.03 2.24
N LEU A 57 -11.75 -22.25 0.96
CA LEU A 57 -12.73 -22.30 -0.12
C LEU A 57 -13.76 -23.40 0.09
N GLU A 58 -13.33 -24.58 0.54
CA GLU A 58 -14.25 -25.69 0.81
C GLU A 58 -15.18 -25.37 2.01
N ASN A 59 -14.66 -24.74 3.06
CA ASN A 59 -15.48 -24.26 4.18
C ASN A 59 -16.52 -23.22 3.73
N GLN A 60 -16.16 -22.30 2.83
CA GLN A 60 -17.11 -21.33 2.27
C GLN A 60 -18.21 -22.01 1.45
N LYS A 61 -17.88 -23.02 0.62
CA LYS A 61 -18.89 -23.79 -0.12
C LYS A 61 -19.88 -24.46 0.82
N VAL A 62 -19.42 -25.07 1.91
CA VAL A 62 -20.28 -25.72 2.91
C VAL A 62 -21.22 -24.69 3.57
N GLN A 63 -20.71 -23.51 3.92
CA GLN A 63 -21.55 -22.44 4.49
C GLN A 63 -22.63 -21.97 3.51
N ILE A 64 -22.29 -21.81 2.22
CA ILE A 64 -23.25 -21.42 1.18
C ILE A 64 -24.33 -22.50 1.01
N GLN A 65 -23.95 -23.78 0.98
CA GLN A 65 -24.90 -24.89 0.89
C GLN A 65 -25.83 -24.95 2.11
N LEU A 66 -25.31 -24.69 3.32
CA LEU A 66 -26.11 -24.64 4.54
C LEU A 66 -27.13 -23.49 4.49
N LEU A 67 -26.70 -22.31 4.05
CA LEU A 67 -27.58 -21.15 3.85
C LEU A 67 -28.67 -21.44 2.82
N GLN A 68 -28.33 -22.08 1.69
CA GLN A 68 -29.30 -22.50 0.68
C GLN A 68 -30.33 -23.48 1.25
N HIS A 69 -29.90 -24.48 2.03
CA HIS A 69 -30.82 -25.40 2.69
C HIS A 69 -31.74 -24.72 3.71
N LEU A 70 -31.23 -23.76 4.49
CA LEU A 70 -32.03 -22.97 5.44
C LEU A 70 -33.07 -22.09 4.73
N LEU A 71 -32.71 -21.49 3.60
CA LEU A 71 -33.63 -20.71 2.76
C LEU A 71 -34.75 -21.59 2.16
N GLN A 72 -34.44 -22.82 1.75
CA GLN A 72 -35.44 -23.78 1.28
C GLN A 72 -36.34 -24.26 2.42
N ALA A 73 -35.80 -24.52 3.61
CA ALA A 73 -36.55 -25.02 4.77
C ALA A 73 -37.50 -23.96 5.38
N THR A 74 -37.19 -22.68 5.23
CA THR A 74 -38.02 -21.56 5.74
C THR A 74 -39.18 -21.20 4.81
N GLY A 75 -39.34 -21.88 3.67
CA GLY A 75 -40.46 -21.68 2.75
C GLY A 75 -40.44 -20.32 2.02
N VAL A 76 -39.30 -19.63 2.01
CA VAL A 76 -39.14 -18.28 1.39
C VAL A 76 -38.94 -18.36 -0.13
N ILE A 77 -38.92 -19.56 -0.72
CA ILE A 77 -38.86 -19.75 -2.18
C ILE A 77 -40.06 -20.59 -2.63
N GLN A 78 -41.08 -19.93 -3.19
CA GLN A 78 -41.97 -20.58 -4.14
C GLN A 78 -41.16 -20.86 -5.40
N THR A 79 -41.02 -22.14 -5.73
CA THR A 79 -40.55 -22.59 -7.04
C THR A 79 -41.46 -22.00 -8.11
N PHE A 80 -40.93 -21.11 -8.94
CA PHE A 80 -41.60 -20.74 -10.18
C PHE A 80 -41.43 -21.91 -11.15
N ASP A 81 -42.54 -22.58 -11.44
CA ASP A 81 -42.65 -23.51 -12.57
C ASP A 81 -42.48 -22.74 -13.88
N ASP A 82 -41.50 -23.16 -14.68
CA ASP A 82 -41.30 -22.71 -16.05
C ASP A 82 -42.45 -23.22 -16.94
N ASN A 83 -43.59 -22.53 -16.93
CA ASN A 83 -44.55 -22.58 -18.03
C ASN A 83 -45.60 -21.48 -17.93
N LYS A 84 -45.31 -20.30 -18.49
CA LYS A 84 -46.24 -19.54 -19.34
C LYS A 84 -45.56 -18.31 -19.94
N LYS A 85 -45.71 -18.22 -21.27
CA LYS A 85 -45.41 -17.05 -22.10
C LYS A 85 -46.13 -15.81 -21.58
N GLY A 86 -45.43 -14.68 -21.64
CA GLY A 86 -46.04 -13.35 -21.76
C GLY A 86 -46.00 -12.53 -20.48
N GLU A 87 -45.19 -11.48 -20.54
CA GLU A 87 -45.33 -10.20 -19.84
C GLU A 87 -45.72 -10.25 -18.35
N ASN A 88 -44.74 -10.03 -17.47
CA ASN A 88 -44.74 -8.93 -16.50
C ASN A 88 -43.49 -9.01 -15.62
N ILE A 89 -42.82 -7.87 -15.47
CA ILE A 89 -41.70 -7.66 -14.54
C ILE A 89 -42.30 -7.47 -13.14
N PRO A 90 -41.95 -8.25 -12.11
CA PRO A 90 -42.18 -7.83 -10.74
C PRO A 90 -40.88 -7.26 -10.17
N VAL A 91 -40.93 -5.97 -9.87
CA VAL A 91 -40.00 -5.27 -8.98
C VAL A 91 -40.15 -5.89 -7.58
N LEU A 92 -39.11 -6.56 -7.08
CA LEU A 92 -39.08 -7.05 -5.71
C LEU A 92 -38.71 -5.90 -4.78
N LEU A 93 -39.71 -5.34 -4.10
CA LEU A 93 -39.52 -4.40 -3.00
C LEU A 93 -39.05 -5.19 -1.77
N ILE A 94 -37.73 -5.24 -1.55
CA ILE A 94 -37.17 -5.80 -0.32
C ILE A 94 -37.18 -4.71 0.74
N GLN A 95 -38.08 -4.85 1.71
CA GLN A 95 -38.05 -4.11 2.96
C GLN A 95 -37.16 -4.90 3.93
N THR A 96 -35.88 -4.52 4.05
CA THR A 96 -34.97 -5.10 5.05
C THR A 96 -34.53 -4.06 6.06
N HIS A 97 -34.82 -4.37 7.31
CA HIS A 97 -34.27 -3.70 8.47
C HIS A 97 -32.74 -3.87 8.50
N LYS A 98 -32.09 -2.75 8.85
CA LYS A 98 -30.69 -2.56 9.23
C LYS A 98 -30.09 -3.80 9.93
N LEU A 99 -29.15 -4.48 9.26
CA LEU A 99 -28.05 -5.20 9.91
C LEU A 99 -26.78 -4.96 9.09
N ASN A 100 -25.84 -4.23 9.69
CA ASN A 100 -24.51 -3.94 9.20
C ASN A 100 -23.66 -5.22 9.26
N PHE A 101 -23.13 -5.67 8.13
CA PHE A 101 -21.87 -6.41 8.10
C PHE A 101 -21.05 -6.00 6.87
N GLN A 102 -19.80 -5.67 7.17
CA GLN A 102 -18.79 -5.07 6.32
C GLN A 102 -18.13 -6.17 5.47
N SER A 103 -18.23 -6.07 4.15
CA SER A 103 -17.60 -7.00 3.21
C SER A 103 -16.33 -6.40 2.63
N CYS A 104 -15.21 -7.06 2.87
CA CYS A 104 -13.90 -6.77 2.29
C CYS A 104 -13.80 -7.50 0.94
N SER A 105 -13.92 -6.77 -0.17
CA SER A 105 -13.69 -7.32 -1.51
C SER A 105 -12.20 -7.26 -1.84
N LYS A 106 -11.54 -8.41 -1.87
CA LYS A 106 -10.21 -8.59 -2.48
C LYS A 106 -10.41 -9.08 -3.91
N ASN A 107 -10.23 -8.22 -4.90
CA ASN A 107 -10.10 -8.65 -6.29
C ASN A 107 -8.63 -8.63 -6.69
N THR A 108 -8.05 -9.82 -6.68
CA THR A 108 -6.79 -10.16 -7.34
C THR A 108 -7.09 -10.43 -8.82
N LEU A 109 -6.39 -9.78 -9.75
CA LEU A 109 -6.34 -10.25 -11.14
C LEU A 109 -4.90 -10.16 -11.64
N PHE A 110 -4.23 -11.32 -11.63
CA PHE A 110 -2.99 -11.55 -12.36
C PHE A 110 -3.36 -11.99 -13.78
N THR A 111 -2.92 -11.24 -14.79
CA THR A 111 -2.84 -11.71 -16.16
C THR A 111 -1.39 -11.67 -16.61
N VAL A 112 -0.78 -12.85 -16.69
CA VAL A 112 0.54 -13.07 -17.28
C VAL A 112 0.35 -13.20 -18.79
N SER A 113 1.04 -12.38 -19.57
CA SER A 113 1.21 -12.59 -21.01
C SER A 113 2.69 -12.46 -21.38
N ALA A 114 3.18 -13.43 -22.13
CA ALA A 114 4.57 -13.56 -22.56
C ALA A 114 4.73 -13.17 -24.03
N LYS A 115 5.68 -12.27 -24.35
CA LYS A 115 6.44 -12.17 -25.61
C LYS A 115 7.42 -10.99 -25.52
N LYS A 116 8.74 -11.22 -25.48
CA LYS A 116 9.70 -11.43 -26.60
C LYS A 116 10.14 -10.12 -27.30
N ARG A 117 11.31 -9.64 -26.86
CA ARG A 117 12.45 -8.96 -27.55
C ARG A 117 12.16 -7.98 -28.70
N ASP A 118 12.60 -6.74 -28.51
CA ASP A 118 12.93 -5.73 -29.53
C ASP A 118 14.17 -6.14 -30.39
N PRO A 119 14.47 -5.44 -31.51
CA PRO A 119 15.24 -4.19 -31.44
C PRO A 119 14.94 -3.08 -32.48
N GLN A 120 15.34 -1.86 -32.10
CA GLN A 120 15.91 -0.76 -32.93
C GLN A 120 15.02 0.07 -33.88
N SER A 121 14.89 1.38 -33.63
CA SER A 121 15.74 2.45 -34.22
C SER A 121 15.07 3.83 -34.13
N GLU A 122 15.73 4.80 -33.47
CA GLU A 122 15.57 6.24 -33.78
C GLU A 122 16.62 6.65 -34.85
N PRO A 123 16.59 7.88 -35.42
CA PRO A 123 17.08 9.06 -34.67
C PRO A 123 16.30 10.38 -34.91
N SER A 124 16.12 11.14 -33.84
CA SER A 124 15.97 12.60 -33.92
C SER A 124 17.35 13.25 -34.05
N SER A 125 17.52 14.10 -35.06
CA SER A 125 18.66 15.01 -35.22
C SER A 125 18.37 16.34 -34.52
N ILE A 126 19.20 16.79 -33.57
CA ILE A 126 19.67 18.19 -33.51
C ILE A 126 20.77 18.37 -32.46
N VAL A 127 21.83 19.04 -32.95
CA VAL A 127 23.01 19.69 -32.35
C VAL A 127 23.09 19.90 -30.81
N ASP A 128 24.26 19.63 -30.22
CA ASP A 128 25.25 20.67 -29.94
C ASP A 128 26.57 20.07 -29.42
N GLU A 129 27.67 20.50 -30.04
CA GLU A 129 29.05 20.24 -29.63
C GLU A 129 29.43 21.18 -28.48
N VAL A 130 29.96 20.65 -27.37
CA VAL A 130 30.90 21.40 -26.53
C VAL A 130 31.96 20.43 -25.99
N LEU A 131 33.17 20.62 -26.50
CA LEU A 131 34.43 20.01 -26.06
C LEU A 131 34.81 20.53 -24.66
N PHE A 132 35.22 19.65 -23.75
CA PHE A 132 36.17 19.99 -22.69
C PHE A 132 37.11 18.81 -22.43
N ASP A 133 38.39 19.18 -22.36
CA ASP A 133 39.60 18.35 -22.33
C ASP A 133 39.73 17.43 -21.11
N GLU A 134 40.48 16.35 -21.35
CA GLU A 134 41.13 15.48 -20.37
C GLU A 134 42.19 16.27 -19.59
N GLU A 135 42.30 16.05 -18.28
CA GLU A 135 43.59 15.92 -17.58
C GLU A 135 43.40 15.30 -16.19
N ASP A 136 44.21 14.26 -15.98
CA ASP A 136 44.54 13.43 -14.82
C ASP A 136 44.35 14.01 -13.41
N ASP A 137 43.92 13.14 -12.47
CA ASP A 137 44.67 12.96 -11.22
C ASP A 137 44.28 11.64 -10.52
N ASP A 138 45.17 10.65 -10.63
CA ASP A 138 45.23 9.48 -9.75
C ASP A 138 45.67 9.94 -8.35
N PHE A 139 44.74 9.96 -7.38
CA PHE A 139 45.07 10.05 -5.95
C PHE A 139 44.29 9.02 -5.14
N LEU A 140 45.00 7.93 -4.84
CA LEU A 140 44.97 7.11 -3.62
C LEU A 140 43.88 7.47 -2.58
N ASP A 141 43.00 6.52 -2.25
CA ASP A 141 43.11 5.91 -0.91
C ASP A 141 42.39 4.56 -0.83
N ASP A 142 43.12 3.62 -0.25
CA ASP A 142 42.74 2.26 0.11
C ASP A 142 41.79 2.35 1.31
N PHE A 143 40.49 2.51 1.06
CA PHE A 143 39.46 2.36 2.09
C PHE A 143 38.86 0.96 1.98
N ASP A 144 39.25 0.15 2.95
CA ASP A 144 38.64 -1.11 3.36
C ASP A 144 37.10 -1.00 3.27
N ASP A 145 36.51 -1.56 2.22
CA ASP A 145 35.07 -1.69 2.06
C ASP A 145 34.58 -2.73 3.09
N GLU A 146 34.47 -2.30 4.35
CA GLU A 146 33.57 -2.92 5.30
C GLU A 146 32.18 -2.89 4.66
N GLU A 147 31.70 -4.09 4.30
CA GLU A 147 30.37 -4.41 3.82
C GLU A 147 29.34 -3.86 4.82
N PHE A 148 29.01 -2.57 4.67
CA PHE A 148 27.89 -1.94 5.34
C PHE A 148 26.65 -2.60 4.74
N VAL A 149 26.16 -3.61 5.44
CA VAL A 149 24.92 -4.30 5.12
C VAL A 149 23.79 -3.28 5.32
N ASP A 150 23.56 -2.45 4.31
CA ASP A 150 22.45 -1.50 4.19
C ASP A 150 21.15 -2.24 3.87
N ASP A 151 20.78 -3.20 4.72
CA ASP A 151 19.55 -3.98 4.60
C ASP A 151 18.41 -3.39 5.47
N GLU A 152 18.51 -2.13 5.91
CA GLU A 152 17.49 -1.48 6.78
C GLU A 152 16.90 -0.17 6.22
N TYR A 153 17.00 0.09 4.91
CA TYR A 153 16.29 1.21 4.26
C TYR A 153 15.57 0.84 2.96
N SER A 154 15.11 -0.40 2.84
CA SER A 154 14.00 -0.69 1.91
C SER A 154 12.68 -0.22 2.53
N ILE A 155 12.54 1.10 2.76
CA ILE A 155 11.20 1.71 2.75
C ILE A 155 10.76 1.55 1.30
N GLU A 156 10.14 0.43 0.96
CA GLU A 156 9.29 0.41 -0.22
C GLU A 156 8.31 1.56 -0.02
N ASP A 157 8.51 2.64 -0.79
CA ASP A 157 7.63 3.81 -0.90
C ASP A 157 6.32 3.34 -1.56
N ASN A 158 5.66 2.41 -0.87
CA ASN A 158 4.39 1.85 -1.26
C ASN A 158 3.38 2.96 -1.06
N GLU A 159 2.77 3.38 -2.17
CA GLU A 159 1.73 4.39 -2.16
C GLU A 159 0.65 3.99 -1.14
N PRO A 160 0.29 4.88 -0.20
CA PRO A 160 -0.60 4.52 0.90
C PRO A 160 -1.92 3.98 0.36
N CYS A 161 -2.36 2.85 0.90
CA CYS A 161 -3.61 2.22 0.53
C CYS A 161 -4.64 2.39 1.65
N VAL A 162 -5.88 2.72 1.29
CA VAL A 162 -6.95 3.01 2.26
C VAL A 162 -7.07 1.84 3.26
N GLY A 163 -6.89 2.13 4.56
CA GLY A 163 -7.03 1.11 5.61
C GLY A 163 -5.75 0.33 5.96
N ASP A 164 -4.58 0.75 5.49
CA ASP A 164 -3.29 0.11 5.80
C ASP A 164 -2.84 0.20 7.28
N GLY A 165 -3.49 1.03 8.09
CA GLY A 165 -3.07 1.35 9.45
C GLY A 165 -1.89 2.34 9.52
N GLU A 166 -1.55 2.98 8.40
CA GLU A 166 -0.47 3.96 8.27
C GLU A 166 -0.94 5.23 7.55
N GLY A 167 -0.39 5.52 6.35
CA GLY A 167 -0.73 6.71 5.58
C GLY A 167 -2.14 6.66 5.00
N GLY A 168 -2.67 5.46 4.76
CA GLY A 168 -4.06 5.22 4.36
C GLY A 168 -5.08 5.26 5.50
N GLY A 169 -4.61 5.39 6.75
CA GLY A 169 -5.45 5.39 7.94
C GLY A 169 -6.04 4.01 8.26
N GLY A 170 -6.98 3.96 9.22
CA GLY A 170 -7.68 2.75 9.60
C GLY A 170 -6.93 1.88 10.61
N ILE A 171 -7.39 0.64 10.79
CA ILE A 171 -6.92 -0.26 11.84
C ILE A 171 -6.30 -1.50 11.19
N SER A 172 -5.06 -1.81 11.57
CA SER A 172 -4.28 -2.94 11.05
C SER A 172 -3.69 -3.73 12.22
N LEU A 173 -4.34 -4.84 12.57
CA LEU A 173 -3.92 -5.69 13.69
C LEU A 173 -3.03 -6.83 13.19
N ALA A 174 -1.99 -7.15 13.95
CA ALA A 174 -1.06 -8.25 13.66
C ALA A 174 -1.66 -9.64 13.92
N GLY A 175 -2.82 -9.73 14.57
CA GLY A 175 -3.49 -10.97 14.94
C GLY A 175 -2.94 -11.59 16.22
N THR A 176 -2.35 -10.79 17.09
CA THR A 176 -1.93 -11.22 18.43
C THR A 176 -3.13 -11.26 19.37
N SER A 177 -3.01 -12.01 20.48
CA SER A 177 -4.07 -12.13 21.48
C SER A 177 -4.36 -10.82 22.25
N TRP A 178 -3.50 -9.80 22.14
CA TRP A 178 -3.61 -8.55 22.88
C TRP A 178 -4.00 -7.35 21.99
N ASP A 179 -3.95 -7.50 20.67
CA ASP A 179 -4.15 -6.40 19.71
C ASP A 179 -5.51 -5.71 19.87
N GLU A 180 -6.58 -6.50 20.03
CA GLU A 180 -7.95 -5.98 20.18
C GLU A 180 -8.12 -5.23 21.50
N GLU A 181 -7.53 -5.73 22.57
CA GLU A 181 -7.56 -5.08 23.88
C GLU A 181 -6.78 -3.76 23.83
N ALA A 182 -5.60 -3.75 23.21
CA ALA A 182 -4.81 -2.54 23.03
C ALA A 182 -5.58 -1.47 22.23
N LEU A 183 -6.30 -1.87 21.18
CA LEU A 183 -7.17 -0.97 20.41
C LEU A 183 -8.34 -0.45 21.26
N ALA A 184 -8.99 -1.31 22.03
CA ALA A 184 -10.10 -0.92 22.90
C ALA A 184 -9.67 0.12 23.94
N ILE A 185 -8.47 -0.06 24.52
CA ILE A 185 -7.87 0.91 25.43
C ILE A 185 -7.57 2.23 24.72
N ALA A 186 -7.05 2.19 23.48
CA ALA A 186 -6.79 3.41 22.72
C ALA A 186 -8.08 4.21 22.46
N GLU A 187 -9.17 3.52 22.13
CA GLU A 187 -10.49 4.12 21.95
C GLU A 187 -11.05 4.71 23.26
N GLU A 188 -10.84 4.05 24.40
CA GLU A 188 -11.21 4.60 25.71
C GLU A 188 -10.41 5.87 26.05
N VAL A 189 -9.10 5.84 25.81
CA VAL A 189 -8.22 7.00 26.02
C VAL A 189 -8.66 8.16 25.13
N ARG A 190 -9.02 7.88 23.87
CA ARG A 190 -9.57 8.88 22.95
C ARG A 190 -10.79 9.59 23.54
N LEU A 191 -11.68 8.87 24.21
CA LEU A 191 -12.88 9.45 24.85
C LEU A 191 -12.54 10.42 26.00
N SER A 192 -11.36 10.31 26.60
CA SER A 192 -10.90 11.19 27.68
C SER A 192 -10.50 12.59 27.21
N PHE A 193 -10.45 12.84 25.90
CA PHE A 193 -10.09 14.12 25.29
C PHE A 193 -11.31 14.87 24.72
N ASP A 194 -12.49 14.72 25.33
CA ASP A 194 -13.74 15.38 24.94
C ASP A 194 -14.15 15.20 23.47
N GLY A 195 -13.62 14.16 22.81
CA GLY A 195 -13.80 13.94 21.38
C GLY A 195 -13.05 14.90 20.46
N ASP A 196 -12.14 15.72 20.98
CA ASP A 196 -11.30 16.62 20.17
C ASP A 196 -10.20 15.85 19.42
N LEU A 197 -9.72 14.75 20.01
CA LEU A 197 -8.77 13.85 19.37
C LEU A 197 -9.46 12.63 18.77
N GLY A 198 -9.04 12.27 17.55
CA GLY A 198 -9.46 11.08 16.82
C GLY A 198 -8.28 10.13 16.58
N ILE A 199 -8.55 8.83 16.48
CA ILE A 199 -7.56 7.86 15.98
C ILE A 199 -7.69 7.85 14.45
N TYR A 200 -6.65 8.29 13.77
CA TYR A 200 -6.59 8.25 12.31
C TYR A 200 -6.12 6.88 11.82
N ALA A 201 -5.05 6.37 12.44
CA ALA A 201 -4.50 5.07 12.12
C ALA A 201 -4.05 4.34 13.40
N PHE A 202 -4.25 3.03 13.42
CA PHE A 202 -3.80 2.16 14.49
C PHE A 202 -3.18 0.91 13.88
N LYS A 203 -1.94 0.60 14.26
CA LYS A 203 -1.24 -0.58 13.78
C LYS A 203 -0.52 -1.29 14.91
N THR A 204 -0.68 -2.60 14.97
CA THR A 204 0.12 -3.44 15.86
C THR A 204 1.06 -4.32 15.06
N PHE A 205 2.11 -4.77 15.71
CA PHE A 205 3.12 -5.63 15.11
C PHE A 205 3.47 -6.81 16.03
N LEU A 206 3.96 -7.90 15.43
CA LEU A 206 4.32 -9.13 16.16
C LEU A 206 5.44 -8.95 17.20
N HIS A 207 6.29 -7.94 17.04
CA HIS A 207 7.39 -7.60 17.94
C HIS A 207 6.95 -6.65 19.07
N ASN A 208 5.72 -6.81 19.58
CA ASN A 208 5.18 -6.04 20.70
C ASN A 208 5.27 -4.51 20.47
N ASN A 209 5.00 -4.06 19.25
CA ASN A 209 5.00 -2.64 18.93
C ASN A 209 3.59 -2.18 18.55
N ILE A 210 3.22 -1.00 19.04
CA ILE A 210 1.98 -0.32 18.73
C ILE A 210 2.33 1.03 18.13
N ARG A 211 1.79 1.32 16.95
CA ARG A 211 1.85 2.62 16.30
C ARG A 211 0.46 3.21 16.21
N VAL A 212 0.30 4.39 16.79
CA VAL A 212 -0.97 5.14 16.78
C VAL A 212 -0.75 6.49 16.14
N ARG A 213 -1.54 6.80 15.11
CA ARG A 213 -1.59 8.13 14.50
C ARG A 213 -2.85 8.83 14.95
N ILE A 214 -2.71 9.93 15.69
CA ILE A 214 -3.85 10.69 16.21
C ILE A 214 -4.07 11.98 15.43
N GLU A 215 -5.30 12.39 15.27
CA GLU A 215 -5.68 13.62 14.58
C GLU A 215 -6.53 14.52 15.47
N LYS A 216 -6.47 15.83 15.22
CA LYS A 216 -7.27 16.81 15.95
C LYS A 216 -8.50 17.20 15.14
N LEU A 217 -9.68 16.74 15.54
CA LEU A 217 -10.92 16.87 14.76
C LEU A 217 -11.41 18.32 14.67
N SER A 218 -11.15 19.14 15.68
CA SER A 218 -11.46 20.59 15.66
C SER A 218 -10.59 21.40 14.70
N ASN A 219 -9.41 20.90 14.32
CA ASN A 219 -8.46 21.62 13.49
C ASN A 219 -8.70 21.36 12.00
N LYS A 220 -8.69 22.43 11.18
CA LYS A 220 -8.78 22.36 9.71
C LYS A 220 -7.64 21.57 9.07
N SER A 221 -6.43 21.60 9.62
CA SER A 221 -5.32 20.77 9.11
C SER A 221 -5.38 19.32 9.59
N GLY A 222 -6.07 19.12 10.72
CA GLY A 222 -6.13 17.86 11.43
C GLY A 222 -4.88 17.39 12.13
N SER A 223 -3.83 18.21 12.12
CA SER A 223 -2.63 17.93 12.89
C SER A 223 -2.88 18.22 14.37
N PRO A 224 -2.63 17.26 15.27
CA PRO A 224 -2.51 17.52 16.71
C PRO A 224 -1.26 18.38 16.97
N ASN A 225 -1.23 19.09 18.09
CA ASN A 225 -0.01 19.74 18.55
C ASN A 225 0.88 18.75 19.34
N VAL A 226 2.10 19.15 19.69
CA VAL A 226 3.03 18.29 20.45
C VAL A 226 2.49 17.97 21.84
N GLN A 227 1.78 18.91 22.48
CA GLN A 227 1.18 18.68 23.80
C GLN A 227 0.06 17.63 23.76
N ASP A 228 -0.75 17.61 22.70
CA ASP A 228 -1.82 16.65 22.46
C ASP A 228 -1.23 15.24 22.29
N ILE A 229 -0.12 15.12 21.52
CA ILE A 229 0.61 13.86 21.33
C ILE A 229 1.19 13.36 22.64
N GLU A 230 1.86 14.23 23.41
CA GLU A 230 2.45 13.86 24.70
C GLU A 230 1.37 13.44 25.70
N ALA A 231 0.28 14.20 25.79
CA ALA A 231 -0.84 13.89 26.68
C ALA A 231 -1.50 12.56 26.33
N PHE A 232 -1.76 12.30 25.04
CA PHE A 232 -2.32 11.04 24.57
C PHE A 232 -1.36 9.87 24.83
N SER A 233 -0.08 10.02 24.50
CA SER A 233 0.95 9.00 24.72
C SER A 233 1.03 8.60 26.20
N LYS A 234 1.04 9.59 27.11
CA LYS A 234 1.08 9.34 28.55
C LYS A 234 -0.19 8.64 29.05
N ALA A 235 -1.37 9.09 28.64
CA ALA A 235 -2.63 8.49 29.04
C ALA A 235 -2.77 7.05 28.53
N TYR A 236 -2.39 6.82 27.28
CA TYR A 236 -2.46 5.50 26.68
C TYR A 236 -1.45 4.54 27.31
N ARG A 237 -0.22 4.99 27.54
CA ARG A 237 0.78 4.21 28.25
C ARG A 237 0.31 3.79 29.64
N ALA A 238 -0.25 4.71 30.43
CA ALA A 238 -0.76 4.41 31.76
C ALA A 238 -1.85 3.31 31.74
N ARG A 239 -2.80 3.41 30.81
CA ARG A 239 -3.88 2.39 30.68
C ARG A 239 -3.36 1.04 30.20
N LEU A 240 -2.37 1.04 29.31
CA LEU A 240 -1.72 -0.20 28.90
C LEU A 240 -0.96 -0.85 30.08
N ASP A 241 -0.24 -0.07 30.89
CA ASP A 241 0.49 -0.59 32.04
C ASP A 241 -0.47 -1.21 33.08
N GLU A 242 -1.65 -0.61 33.28
CA GLU A 242 -2.73 -1.20 34.10
C GLU A 242 -3.24 -2.53 33.53
N ALA A 243 -3.43 -2.61 32.22
CA ALA A 243 -3.85 -3.84 31.54
C ALA A 243 -2.76 -4.93 31.54
N GLU A 244 -1.48 -4.55 31.55
CA GLU A 244 -0.34 -5.46 31.69
C GLU A 244 -0.36 -6.10 33.09
N VAL A 245 -0.57 -5.30 34.14
CA VAL A 245 -0.70 -5.79 35.52
C VAL A 245 -1.92 -6.71 35.67
N ALA A 246 -3.01 -6.42 34.95
CA ALA A 246 -4.20 -7.28 34.91
C ALA A 246 -3.98 -8.59 34.11
N GLY A 247 -2.90 -8.69 33.34
CA GLY A 247 -2.59 -9.83 32.47
C GLY A 247 -3.41 -9.87 31.17
N SER A 248 -4.09 -8.77 30.83
CA SER A 248 -4.89 -8.65 29.60
C SER A 248 -4.02 -8.40 28.37
N ILE A 249 -2.87 -7.76 28.53
CA ILE A 249 -1.89 -7.52 27.46
C ILE A 249 -0.52 -8.10 27.83
N THR A 250 0.31 -8.31 26.81
CA THR A 250 1.71 -8.71 27.03
C THR A 250 2.55 -7.56 27.58
N GLY A 251 3.55 -7.87 28.38
CA GLY A 251 4.55 -6.89 28.81
C GLY A 251 5.55 -6.51 27.72
N ASN A 252 6.31 -5.45 27.99
CA ASN A 252 7.34 -4.88 27.11
C ASN A 252 6.80 -4.34 25.77
N LEU A 253 5.61 -3.72 25.77
CA LEU A 253 5.06 -3.08 24.58
C LEU A 253 5.76 -1.74 24.29
N SER A 254 6.32 -1.63 23.10
CA SER A 254 6.81 -0.36 22.56
C SER A 254 5.65 0.44 21.96
N LEU A 255 5.54 1.72 22.31
CA LEU A 255 4.46 2.61 21.86
C LEU A 255 5.02 3.81 21.09
N GLU A 256 4.53 4.01 19.89
CA GLU A 256 4.78 5.18 19.05
C GLU A 256 3.46 5.92 18.84
N VAL A 257 3.40 7.20 19.22
CA VAL A 257 2.26 8.08 18.94
C VAL A 257 2.72 9.22 18.05
N SER A 258 2.07 9.40 16.91
CA SER A 258 2.44 10.42 15.92
C SER A 258 1.22 11.06 15.28
N SER A 259 1.45 12.05 14.40
CA SER A 259 0.41 12.66 13.58
C SER A 259 0.31 11.97 12.20
N PRO A 260 -0.83 12.04 11.49
CA PRO A 260 -1.01 11.47 10.15
C PRO A 260 -0.10 12.01 9.05
N GLY A 261 0.54 13.17 9.27
CA GLY A 261 1.40 13.80 8.28
C GLY A 261 0.69 14.28 7.00
N LEU A 262 1.49 14.48 5.94
CA LEU A 262 1.04 14.92 4.61
C LEU A 262 0.64 13.75 3.72
N GLU A 263 1.19 12.57 4.00
CA GLU A 263 0.89 11.30 3.36
C GLU A 263 -0.54 10.81 3.61
N ARG A 264 -1.25 11.44 4.57
CA ARG A 264 -2.62 11.07 4.92
C ARG A 264 -3.53 11.00 3.71
N VAL A 265 -4.24 9.88 3.60
CA VAL A 265 -5.37 9.71 2.70
C VAL A 265 -6.61 10.40 3.28
N ILE A 266 -7.29 11.16 2.44
CA ILE A 266 -8.52 11.90 2.73
C ILE A 266 -9.70 10.92 2.62
N ARG A 267 -10.45 10.74 3.71
CA ARG A 267 -11.64 9.87 3.74
C ARG A 267 -12.80 10.56 3.02
N ILE A 268 -13.40 9.88 2.05
CA ILE A 268 -14.48 10.45 1.24
C ILE A 268 -15.82 9.87 1.68
N PRO A 269 -16.84 10.71 1.97
CA PRO A 269 -16.83 12.18 1.90
C PRO A 269 -16.41 12.89 3.20
N GLN A 270 -16.11 12.16 4.28
CA GLN A 270 -16.03 12.68 5.66
C GLN A 270 -15.00 13.82 5.83
N ASP A 271 -13.86 13.72 5.16
CA ASP A 271 -12.76 14.67 5.28
C ASP A 271 -12.82 15.77 4.20
N LEU A 272 -13.70 15.68 3.19
CA LEU A 272 -13.72 16.61 2.06
C LEU A 272 -13.98 18.06 2.50
N GLU A 273 -14.97 18.28 3.38
CA GLU A 273 -15.31 19.62 3.87
C GLU A 273 -14.12 20.27 4.58
N ARG A 274 -13.38 19.48 5.34
CA ARG A 274 -12.23 19.94 6.12
C ARG A 274 -11.06 20.36 5.23
N PHE A 275 -10.83 19.64 4.14
CA PHE A 275 -9.68 19.87 3.24
C PHE A 275 -10.03 20.59 1.94
N LYS A 276 -11.26 21.06 1.75
CA LYS A 276 -11.74 21.67 0.49
C LYS A 276 -10.93 22.85 -0.05
N GLU A 277 -10.22 23.56 0.82
CA GLU A 277 -9.38 24.70 0.45
C GLU A 277 -7.99 24.30 -0.06
N ARG A 278 -7.61 23.02 0.06
CA ARG A 278 -6.30 22.50 -0.33
C ARG A 278 -6.31 21.90 -1.73
N ASN A 279 -5.15 21.98 -2.38
CA ASN A 279 -4.88 21.18 -3.57
C ASN A 279 -4.68 19.72 -3.16
N MET A 280 -5.21 18.80 -3.95
CA MET A 280 -5.21 17.37 -3.68
C MET A 280 -4.63 16.62 -4.87
N TYR A 281 -3.82 15.62 -4.60
CA TYR A 281 -3.49 14.59 -5.57
C TYR A 281 -4.62 13.56 -5.56
N VAL A 282 -5.21 13.31 -6.74
CA VAL A 282 -6.35 12.41 -6.92
C VAL A 282 -6.00 11.37 -7.95
N LYS A 283 -6.18 10.10 -7.58
CA LYS A 283 -6.11 8.94 -8.46
C LYS A 283 -7.51 8.35 -8.59
N TYR A 284 -7.95 8.11 -9.82
CA TYR A 284 -9.31 7.71 -10.11
C TYR A 284 -9.39 6.78 -11.32
N ILE A 285 -10.49 6.04 -11.42
CA ILE A 285 -10.81 5.21 -12.58
C ILE A 285 -11.72 5.99 -13.51
N SER A 286 -11.36 6.05 -14.79
CA SER A 286 -12.21 6.61 -15.84
C SER A 286 -12.46 5.55 -16.91
N ALA A 287 -13.69 5.44 -17.39
CA ALA A 287 -13.97 4.67 -18.60
C ALA A 287 -13.49 5.46 -19.83
N VAL A 288 -12.80 4.80 -20.75
CA VAL A 288 -12.45 5.35 -22.06
C VAL A 288 -13.71 5.33 -22.92
N ALA A 289 -14.14 6.50 -23.40
CA ALA A 289 -15.42 6.67 -24.09
C ALA A 289 -15.58 5.79 -25.37
N GLU A 290 -14.48 5.37 -25.97
CA GLU A 290 -14.46 4.63 -27.24
C GLU A 290 -14.44 3.10 -27.06
N THR A 291 -13.82 2.59 -25.99
CA THR A 291 -13.61 1.15 -25.77
C THR A 291 -14.33 0.61 -24.54
N GLY A 292 -14.83 1.48 -23.65
CA GLY A 292 -15.39 1.09 -22.36
C GLY A 292 -14.34 0.56 -21.38
N GLU A 293 -13.06 0.59 -21.74
CA GLU A 293 -11.97 0.12 -20.90
C GLU A 293 -11.79 1.07 -19.71
N LEU A 294 -11.57 0.50 -18.54
CA LEU A 294 -11.28 1.25 -17.32
C LEU A 294 -9.79 1.60 -17.30
N ARG A 295 -9.50 2.89 -17.30
CA ARG A 295 -8.14 3.42 -17.19
C ARG A 295 -7.97 4.10 -15.84
N GLU A 296 -6.82 3.84 -15.20
CA GLU A 296 -6.37 4.60 -14.05
C GLU A 296 -5.79 5.93 -14.51
N CYS A 297 -6.29 7.01 -13.92
CA CYS A 297 -5.90 8.39 -14.18
C CYS A 297 -5.49 9.04 -12.87
N ASP A 298 -4.57 9.99 -12.94
CA ASP A 298 -4.11 10.76 -11.79
C ASP A 298 -3.92 12.25 -12.14
N GLY A 299 -3.94 13.10 -11.12
CA GLY A 299 -3.64 14.50 -11.28
C GLY A 299 -3.75 15.30 -9.98
N VAL A 300 -3.26 16.55 -10.04
CA VAL A 300 -3.40 17.50 -8.92
C VAL A 300 -4.57 18.43 -9.20
N PHE A 301 -5.56 18.39 -8.33
CA PHE A 301 -6.82 19.11 -8.49
C PHE A 301 -7.18 19.90 -7.24
N ARG A 302 -8.05 20.89 -7.43
CA ARG A 302 -8.74 21.58 -6.34
C ARG A 302 -10.19 21.13 -6.34
N LEU A 303 -10.72 20.82 -5.16
CA LEU A 303 -12.13 20.52 -4.99
C LEU A 303 -12.98 21.77 -5.30
N VAL A 304 -13.92 21.67 -6.23
CA VAL A 304 -14.85 22.76 -6.59
C VAL A 304 -16.16 22.60 -5.83
N SER A 305 -16.71 21.40 -5.83
CA SER A 305 -17.94 21.03 -5.13
C SER A 305 -17.97 19.52 -4.93
N TYR A 306 -18.79 19.07 -3.99
CA TYR A 306 -19.13 17.66 -3.83
C TYR A 306 -20.59 17.56 -3.43
N ASP A 307 -21.24 16.48 -3.83
CA ASP A 307 -22.64 16.21 -3.50
C ASP A 307 -22.77 14.84 -2.87
N LEU A 308 -23.42 14.80 -1.70
CA LEU A 308 -23.66 13.60 -0.93
C LEU A 308 -24.84 12.79 -1.49
N GLU A 309 -25.77 13.43 -2.22
CA GLU A 309 -26.93 12.76 -2.82
C GLU A 309 -26.50 11.98 -4.06
N THR A 310 -25.84 12.65 -5.01
CA THR A 310 -25.30 12.01 -6.22
C THR A 310 -24.00 11.24 -5.99
N LYS A 311 -23.39 11.38 -4.80
CA LYS A 311 -22.08 10.80 -4.44
C LYS A 311 -20.99 11.13 -5.45
N CYS A 312 -20.91 12.38 -5.87
CA CYS A 312 -19.98 12.85 -6.89
C CYS A 312 -19.15 14.04 -6.38
N CYS A 313 -17.88 14.07 -6.79
CA CYS A 313 -16.99 15.20 -6.63
C CYS A 313 -16.81 15.93 -7.96
N THR A 314 -16.76 17.25 -7.91
CA THR A 314 -16.38 18.10 -9.03
C THR A 314 -15.02 18.72 -8.72
N TRP A 315 -14.07 18.49 -9.62
CA TRP A 315 -12.68 18.90 -9.52
C TRP A 315 -12.35 19.95 -10.56
N GLY A 316 -11.49 20.90 -10.21
CA GLY A 316 -10.84 21.83 -11.14
C GLY A 316 -9.33 21.63 -11.14
N ILE A 317 -8.65 22.04 -12.21
CA ILE A 317 -7.18 21.98 -12.26
C ILE A 317 -6.60 22.90 -11.17
N ALA A 318 -5.73 22.34 -10.32
CA ALA A 318 -5.01 23.12 -9.32
C ALA A 318 -3.96 24.01 -10.02
N ASP A 319 -3.83 25.26 -9.56
CA ASP A 319 -2.87 26.22 -10.10
C ASP A 319 -1.47 26.03 -9.49
N VAL A 320 -0.90 24.84 -9.69
CA VAL A 320 0.41 24.40 -9.15
C VAL A 320 1.44 24.24 -10.26
N ARG A 321 2.72 24.31 -9.90
CA ARG A 321 3.85 24.24 -10.85
C ARG A 321 3.76 23.05 -11.81
N ILE A 322 3.51 21.83 -11.29
CA ILE A 322 3.40 20.61 -12.11
C ILE A 322 2.30 20.69 -13.18
N ASN A 323 1.19 21.37 -12.89
CA ASN A 323 0.10 21.57 -13.85
C ASN A 323 0.40 22.71 -14.83
N ARG A 324 1.08 23.78 -14.37
CA ARG A 324 1.53 24.90 -15.21
C ARG A 324 2.59 24.46 -16.22
N GLU A 325 3.54 23.61 -15.81
CA GLU A 325 4.60 23.10 -16.67
C GLU A 325 4.05 22.20 -17.78
N LYS A 326 3.08 21.32 -17.47
CA LYS A 326 2.32 20.54 -18.47
C LYS A 326 1.59 21.43 -19.49
N ALA A 327 1.24 22.65 -19.11
CA ALA A 327 0.59 23.64 -19.96
C ALA A 327 1.56 24.58 -20.70
N GLY A 328 2.86 24.52 -20.37
CA GLY A 328 3.95 25.29 -20.98
C GLY A 328 4.77 26.14 -19.98
N LYS A 329 6.11 25.99 -19.99
CA LYS A 329 7.16 26.79 -19.30
C LYS A 329 6.75 27.57 -18.02
N GLY A 330 5.90 27.01 -17.16
CA GLY A 330 5.48 27.62 -15.89
C GLY A 330 4.49 28.79 -15.98
N ARG A 331 3.80 29.01 -17.11
CA ARG A 331 2.80 30.09 -17.22
C ARG A 331 1.57 29.79 -16.34
N PRO A 332 0.91 30.82 -15.76
CA PRO A 332 -0.36 30.63 -15.07
C PRO A 332 -1.41 29.95 -15.97
N LEU A 333 -2.33 29.20 -15.36
CA LEU A 333 -3.38 28.47 -16.10
C LEU A 333 -4.18 29.40 -17.01
N ASN A 334 -4.46 28.98 -18.23
CA ASN A 334 -5.29 29.74 -19.17
C ASN A 334 -6.78 29.70 -18.77
N LYS A 335 -7.62 30.52 -19.43
CA LYS A 335 -9.06 30.59 -19.11
C LYS A 335 -9.75 29.22 -19.22
N LYS A 336 -9.49 28.48 -20.31
CA LYS A 336 -10.07 27.14 -20.56
C LYS A 336 -9.68 26.14 -19.47
N GLN A 337 -8.46 26.19 -18.97
CA GLN A 337 -7.96 25.33 -17.89
C GLN A 337 -8.61 25.67 -16.55
N ARG A 338 -8.76 26.96 -16.23
CA ARG A 338 -9.44 27.39 -14.99
C ARG A 338 -10.93 27.03 -14.97
N GLU A 339 -11.56 26.98 -16.14
CA GLU A 339 -12.96 26.60 -16.31
C GLU A 339 -13.16 25.09 -16.47
N TRP A 340 -12.09 24.33 -16.71
CA TRP A 340 -12.16 22.88 -16.86
C TRP A 340 -12.66 22.21 -15.58
N ARG A 341 -13.56 21.23 -15.74
CA ARG A 341 -14.14 20.47 -14.65
C ARG A 341 -14.04 18.98 -14.95
N LEU A 342 -13.77 18.21 -13.90
CA LEU A 342 -13.84 16.75 -13.89
C LEU A 342 -14.84 16.33 -12.84
N GLU A 343 -15.78 15.47 -13.23
CA GLU A 343 -16.72 14.85 -12.32
C GLU A 343 -16.29 13.41 -12.07
N THR A 344 -16.21 13.01 -10.80
CA THR A 344 -15.88 11.64 -10.41
C THR A 344 -16.88 11.17 -9.35
N PRO A 345 -17.56 10.03 -9.55
CA PRO A 345 -18.26 9.35 -8.48
C PRO A 345 -17.30 8.97 -7.34
N PHE A 346 -17.76 8.93 -6.10
CA PHE A 346 -16.93 8.57 -4.95
C PHE A 346 -16.32 7.16 -5.11
N GLU A 347 -17.04 6.25 -5.76
CA GLU A 347 -16.63 4.86 -5.98
C GLU A 347 -15.48 4.71 -6.99
N THR A 348 -15.27 5.70 -7.87
CA THR A 348 -14.17 5.64 -8.84
C THR A 348 -12.86 6.22 -8.30
N LEU A 349 -12.91 6.91 -7.15
CA LEU A 349 -11.75 7.48 -6.49
C LEU A 349 -10.96 6.37 -5.79
N LYS A 350 -9.71 6.16 -6.22
CA LYS A 350 -8.79 5.19 -5.62
C LYS A 350 -8.01 5.78 -4.45
N LEU A 351 -7.54 7.02 -4.62
CA LEU A 351 -6.68 7.68 -3.64
C LEU A 351 -6.89 9.19 -3.74
N VAL A 352 -7.05 9.83 -2.59
CA VAL A 352 -7.05 11.29 -2.48
C VAL A 352 -6.16 11.69 -1.31
N ARG A 353 -5.15 12.51 -1.55
CA ARG A 353 -4.23 13.02 -0.51
C ARG A 353 -3.97 14.50 -0.71
N ASN A 354 -3.57 15.19 0.36
CA ASN A 354 -3.14 16.58 0.25
C ASN A 354 -1.92 16.68 -0.68
N TYR A 355 -1.92 17.66 -1.57
CA TYR A 355 -0.76 17.99 -2.38
C TYR A 355 0.03 19.09 -1.67
N PRO A 356 1.32 18.88 -1.36
CA PRO A 356 2.13 19.90 -0.72
C PRO A 356 2.48 21.02 -1.71
N GLU A 357 2.32 22.26 -1.27
CA GLU A 357 2.81 23.43 -1.98
C GLU A 357 4.21 23.73 -1.44
N PHE A 358 5.25 23.31 -2.19
CA PHE A 358 6.64 23.65 -1.91
C PHE A 358 7.14 24.76 -2.83
#